data_AF-A0A8T6N6W0-F1
#
_entry.id   AF-A0A8T6N6W0-F1
#
_cell.length_a   1.000
_cell.length_b   1.000
_cell.length_c   1.000
_cell.angle_alpha   90.00
_cell.angle_beta   90.00
_cell.angle_gamma   90.00
#
_symmetry.space_group_name_H-M   'P 1'
#
loop_
_entity.id
_entity.type
_entity.pdbx_description
1 polymer ?
#
loop_
_entity_poly.entity_id
_entity_poly.type
_entity_poly.pdbx_seq_one_letter_code
_entity_poly.pdbx_strand_id
1 'polypeptide(L)'
;MDTRVRIRLRPVTDTRAPCCDVTVGYITRGIVLDQEQWLEFMIRPDQGSSVDITVRHRGKTEAEYQTLRALAITIEEIEINGIADPRFVWQGQFHPEYPHWEPDRGALDTHYLGFNGTWRLTITIPAYTWMHQILGLGWIYD
;
A
#
# COMPACT_ATOMS: atom_id res chain seq x y z
N MET A 1 3.93 -0.38 21.98
CA MET A 1 2.56 0.18 21.94
C MET A 1 1.81 -0.52 20.81
N ASP A 2 0.61 -1.01 21.05
CA ASP A 2 -0.19 -1.66 20.00
C ASP A 2 -0.57 -0.60 18.96
N THR A 3 -0.25 -0.86 17.69
CA THR A 3 -0.62 0.00 16.57
C THR A 3 -1.54 -0.77 15.63
N ARG A 4 -2.75 -0.24 15.44
CA ARG A 4 -3.74 -0.77 14.50
C ARG A 4 -3.56 -0.09 13.15
N VAL A 5 -3.40 -0.87 12.09
CA VAL A 5 -3.35 -0.39 10.72
C VAL A 5 -4.45 -1.07 9.92
N ARG A 6 -5.30 -0.29 9.25
CA ARG A 6 -6.30 -0.79 8.31
C ARG A 6 -6.01 -0.22 6.93
N ILE A 7 -6.12 -1.04 5.90
CA ILE A 7 -5.85 -0.66 4.51
C ILE A 7 -7.06 -1.07 3.69
N ARG A 8 -7.61 -0.12 2.93
CA ARG A 8 -8.73 -0.35 2.02
C ARG A 8 -8.21 -0.54 0.61
N LEU A 9 -8.44 -1.73 0.06
CA LEU A 9 -8.03 -2.07 -1.30
C LEU A 9 -9.25 -2.24 -2.19
N ARG A 10 -9.18 -1.69 -3.40
CA ARG A 10 -10.20 -1.86 -4.44
C ARG A 10 -9.60 -2.53 -5.67
N PRO A 11 -10.19 -3.63 -6.18
CA PRO A 11 -9.76 -4.21 -7.44
C PRO A 11 -10.24 -3.36 -8.61
N VAL A 12 -9.41 -3.27 -9.65
CA VAL A 12 -9.76 -2.64 -10.93
C VAL A 12 -9.53 -3.70 -12.00
N THR A 13 -10.59 -4.37 -12.41
CA THR A 13 -10.49 -5.54 -13.28
C THR A 13 -11.68 -5.71 -14.23
N ASP A 14 -11.39 -6.18 -15.45
CA ASP A 14 -12.39 -6.60 -16.44
C ASP A 14 -12.37 -8.13 -16.68
N THR A 15 -11.46 -8.86 -16.06
CA THR A 15 -11.19 -10.28 -16.38
C THR A 15 -11.33 -11.20 -15.18
N ARG A 16 -10.41 -11.04 -14.23
CA ARG A 16 -10.30 -11.85 -13.02
C ARG A 16 -9.85 -10.97 -11.85
N ALA A 17 -10.09 -11.44 -10.63
CA ALA A 17 -9.59 -10.77 -9.45
C ALA A 17 -8.04 -10.68 -9.46
N PRO A 18 -7.45 -9.49 -9.20
CA PRO A 18 -6.02 -9.35 -8.99
C PRO A 18 -5.59 -10.03 -7.69
N CYS A 19 -4.35 -10.51 -7.67
CA CYS A 19 -3.74 -11.13 -6.49
C CYS A 19 -2.78 -10.15 -5.83
N CYS A 20 -2.81 -10.04 -4.51
CA CYS A 20 -1.81 -9.25 -3.79
C CYS A 20 -1.40 -9.84 -2.46
N ASP A 21 -0.21 -9.44 -2.02
CA ASP A 21 0.24 -9.62 -0.66
C ASP A 21 0.31 -8.26 0.02
N VAL A 22 -0.26 -8.16 1.21
CA VAL A 22 -0.22 -6.95 2.03
C VAL A 22 0.60 -7.24 3.28
N THR A 23 1.63 -6.45 3.49
CA THR A 23 2.53 -6.59 4.64
C THR A 23 2.48 -5.34 5.50
N VAL A 24 2.34 -5.50 6.81
CA VAL A 24 2.48 -4.42 7.79
C VAL A 24 3.50 -4.86 8.83
N GLY A 25 4.68 -4.24 8.80
CA GLY A 25 5.84 -4.67 9.59
C GLY A 25 6.24 -6.11 9.24
N TYR A 26 5.98 -7.04 10.15
CA TYR A 26 6.31 -8.47 10.01
C TYR A 26 5.11 -9.36 9.65
N ILE A 27 3.90 -8.79 9.54
CA ILE A 27 2.68 -9.56 9.27
C ILE A 27 2.33 -9.43 7.79
N THR A 28 2.27 -10.56 7.08
CA THR A 28 1.90 -10.62 5.66
C THR A 28 0.59 -11.38 5.47
N ARG A 29 -0.29 -10.88 4.60
CA ARG A 29 -1.51 -11.56 4.15
C ARG A 29 -1.58 -11.58 2.63
N GLY A 30 -1.60 -12.77 2.05
CA GLY A 30 -1.90 -12.96 0.63
C GLY A 30 -3.40 -13.08 0.40
N ILE A 31 -3.94 -12.33 -0.56
CA ILE A 31 -5.36 -12.34 -0.91
C ILE A 31 -5.56 -12.33 -2.44
N VAL A 32 -6.71 -12.85 -2.85
CA VAL A 32 -7.28 -12.60 -4.18
C VAL A 32 -8.39 -11.58 -3.96
N LEU A 33 -8.27 -10.42 -4.61
CA LEU A 33 -9.12 -9.26 -4.35
C LEU A 33 -10.24 -9.21 -5.38
N ASP A 34 -11.39 -9.82 -5.08
CA ASP A 34 -12.56 -9.88 -5.96
C ASP A 34 -13.52 -8.70 -5.78
N GLN A 35 -13.54 -8.12 -4.59
CA GLN A 35 -14.26 -6.91 -4.24
C GLN A 35 -13.41 -6.01 -3.36
N GLU A 36 -13.87 -4.78 -3.21
CA GLU A 36 -13.30 -3.83 -2.28
C GLU A 36 -13.40 -4.34 -0.85
N GLN A 37 -12.30 -4.27 -0.09
CA GLN A 37 -12.28 -4.75 1.29
C GLN A 37 -11.24 -4.03 2.15
N TRP A 38 -11.53 -4.02 3.45
CA TRP A 38 -10.59 -3.60 4.48
C TRP A 38 -9.76 -4.79 4.97
N LEU A 39 -8.45 -4.57 5.05
CA LEU A 39 -7.51 -5.49 5.69
C LEU A 39 -7.00 -4.84 6.97
N GLU A 40 -7.18 -5.52 8.09
CA GLU A 40 -6.77 -5.03 9.41
C GLU A 40 -5.56 -5.78 9.97
N PHE A 41 -4.60 -5.04 10.48
CA PHE A 41 -3.35 -5.50 11.07
C PHE A 41 -3.17 -4.89 12.46
N MET A 42 -2.73 -5.72 13.39
CA MET A 42 -2.35 -5.32 14.74
C MET A 42 -0.86 -5.64 14.92
N ILE A 43 -0.03 -4.60 15.06
CA ILE A 43 1.41 -4.75 15.21
C ILE A 43 1.87 -4.19 16.56
N ARG A 44 3.00 -4.70 17.06
CA ARG A 44 3.64 -4.25 18.30
C ARG A 44 5.10 -3.85 18.05
N PRO A 45 5.33 -2.76 17.31
CA PRO A 45 6.68 -2.28 17.05
C PRO A 45 7.30 -1.62 18.29
N ASP A 46 8.63 -1.66 18.36
CA ASP A 46 9.41 -0.94 19.36
C ASP A 46 9.34 0.57 19.10
N GLN A 47 9.42 1.36 20.17
CA GLN A 47 9.46 2.83 20.04
C GLN A 47 10.72 3.26 19.28
N GLY A 48 10.58 4.23 18.37
CA GLY A 48 11.65 4.71 17.50
C GLY A 48 11.91 3.84 16.28
N SER A 49 11.24 2.69 16.16
CA SER A 49 11.35 1.85 14.96
C SER A 49 10.60 2.44 13.77
N SER A 50 11.05 2.10 12.57
CA SER A 50 10.31 2.33 11.33
C SER A 50 9.57 1.06 10.91
N VAL A 51 8.34 1.22 10.45
CA VAL A 51 7.46 0.14 10.01
C VAL A 51 7.09 0.38 8.56
N ASP A 52 7.31 -0.62 7.72
CA ASP A 52 6.84 -0.62 6.34
C ASP A 52 5.42 -1.20 6.25
N ILE A 53 4.56 -0.47 5.55
CA ILE A 53 3.28 -0.93 5.04
C ILE A 53 3.46 -1.13 3.55
N THR A 54 3.26 -2.35 3.06
CA THR A 54 3.43 -2.68 1.63
C THR A 54 2.21 -3.37 1.05
N VAL A 55 1.97 -3.10 -0.23
CA VAL A 55 0.98 -3.79 -1.06
C VAL A 55 1.68 -4.25 -2.32
N ARG A 56 1.86 -5.56 -2.46
CA ARG A 56 2.48 -6.17 -3.63
C ARG A 56 1.41 -6.71 -4.57
N HIS A 57 1.26 -6.12 -5.74
CA HIS A 57 0.46 -6.70 -6.81
C HIS A 57 1.28 -7.77 -7.54
N ARG A 58 0.70 -8.96 -7.74
CA ARG A 58 1.38 -10.08 -8.37
C ARG A 58 0.48 -10.90 -9.29
N GLY A 59 1.14 -11.69 -10.14
CA GLY A 59 0.50 -12.68 -10.97
C GLY A 59 -0.14 -12.12 -12.24
N LYS A 60 0.08 -10.84 -12.58
CA LYS A 60 -0.23 -10.32 -13.92
C LYS A 60 0.74 -10.91 -14.94
N THR A 61 0.20 -11.44 -16.02
CA THR A 61 0.94 -12.14 -17.08
C THR A 61 1.27 -11.20 -18.24
N GLU A 62 2.21 -11.62 -19.11
CA GLU A 62 2.57 -10.92 -20.34
C GLU A 62 1.36 -10.63 -21.24
N ALA A 63 0.49 -11.62 -21.45
CA ALA A 63 -0.72 -11.44 -22.25
C ALA A 63 -1.63 -10.36 -21.66
N GLU A 64 -1.76 -10.29 -20.33
CA GLU A 64 -2.61 -9.30 -19.65
C GLU A 64 -2.04 -7.87 -19.73
N TYR A 65 -0.73 -7.69 -19.91
CA TYR A 65 -0.14 -6.37 -20.19
C TYR A 65 -0.45 -5.86 -21.60
N GLN A 66 -0.59 -6.77 -22.57
CA GLN A 66 -0.83 -6.43 -23.97
C GLN A 66 -2.32 -6.22 -24.27
N THR A 67 -3.21 -6.69 -23.38
CA THR A 67 -4.64 -6.42 -23.51
C THR A 67 -4.99 -5.02 -23.02
N LEU A 68 -5.98 -4.38 -23.65
CA LEU A 68 -6.62 -3.14 -23.15
C LEU A 68 -7.49 -3.37 -21.90
N ARG A 69 -7.39 -4.53 -21.24
CA ARG A 69 -8.23 -4.89 -20.10
C ARG A 69 -7.57 -4.46 -18.81
N ALA A 70 -8.36 -3.93 -17.90
CA ALA A 70 -7.91 -3.58 -16.57
C ALA A 70 -7.59 -4.85 -15.76
N LEU A 71 -6.44 -4.83 -15.10
CA LEU A 71 -6.10 -5.74 -14.00
C LEU A 71 -5.10 -5.00 -13.11
N ALA A 72 -5.60 -4.40 -12.04
CA ALA A 72 -4.87 -3.52 -11.16
C ALA A 72 -5.52 -3.48 -9.77
N ILE A 73 -4.79 -2.90 -8.82
CA ILE A 73 -5.26 -2.67 -7.45
C ILE A 73 -5.14 -1.19 -7.17
N THR A 74 -6.16 -0.60 -6.55
CA THR A 74 -6.09 0.76 -6.02
C THR A 74 -6.07 0.70 -4.50
N ILE A 75 -5.14 1.42 -3.89
CA ILE A 75 -5.10 1.66 -2.45
C ILE A 75 -5.94 2.91 -2.21
N GLU A 76 -7.15 2.73 -1.68
CA GLU A 76 -8.11 3.82 -1.54
C GLU A 76 -7.88 4.59 -0.24
N GLU A 77 -7.56 3.88 0.84
CA GLU A 77 -7.53 4.47 2.17
C GLU A 77 -6.58 3.71 3.09
N ILE A 78 -5.91 4.45 3.98
CA ILE A 78 -5.12 3.91 5.08
C ILE A 78 -5.62 4.56 6.35
N GLU A 79 -5.95 3.74 7.36
CA GLU A 79 -6.31 4.17 8.69
C GLU A 79 -5.26 3.66 9.68
N ILE A 80 -4.69 4.55 10.49
CA ILE A 80 -3.74 4.21 11.55
C ILE A 80 -4.33 4.66 12.88
N ASN A 81 -4.52 3.71 13.81
CA ASN A 81 -5.11 3.94 15.13
C ASN A 81 -6.45 4.71 15.10
N GLY A 82 -7.30 4.46 14.09
CA GLY A 82 -8.60 5.13 13.95
C GLY A 82 -8.58 6.44 13.18
N ILE A 83 -7.41 6.92 12.73
CA ILE A 83 -7.26 8.15 11.96
C ILE A 83 -6.99 7.79 10.51
N ALA A 84 -7.78 8.34 9.59
CA ALA A 84 -7.58 8.22 8.15
C ALA A 84 -7.45 9.61 7.52
N ASP A 85 -6.48 9.78 6.63
CA ASP A 85 -6.29 10.99 5.82
C ASP A 85 -5.75 10.59 4.44
N PRO A 86 -6.27 11.14 3.33
CA PRO A 86 -5.79 10.82 1.98
C PRO A 86 -4.29 11.02 1.79
N ARG A 87 -3.69 11.95 2.54
CA ARG A 87 -2.24 12.21 2.49
C ARG A 87 -1.43 10.97 2.87
N PHE A 88 -1.95 10.07 3.71
CA PHE A 88 -1.23 8.83 4.07
C PHE A 88 -0.97 7.96 2.84
N VAL A 89 -1.98 7.83 1.97
CA VAL A 89 -1.86 7.09 0.71
C VAL A 89 -0.91 7.81 -0.25
N TRP A 90 -0.92 9.15 -0.27
CA TRP A 90 -0.04 9.93 -1.14
C TRP A 90 1.44 9.92 -0.74
N GLN A 91 1.76 9.55 0.51
CA GLN A 91 3.15 9.41 0.95
C GLN A 91 3.80 8.10 0.47
N GLY A 92 3.03 7.12 -0.01
CA GLY A 92 3.61 5.87 -0.45
C GLY A 92 4.05 5.88 -1.91
N GLN A 93 5.06 5.09 -2.21
CA GLN A 93 5.66 4.99 -3.55
C GLN A 93 5.47 3.59 -4.12
N PHE A 94 5.07 3.53 -5.39
CA PHE A 94 4.96 2.28 -6.13
C PHE A 94 6.26 1.98 -6.87
N HIS A 95 6.80 0.78 -6.69
CA HIS A 95 7.95 0.25 -7.40
C HIS A 95 7.48 -0.86 -8.35
N PRO A 96 7.23 -0.55 -9.63
CA PRO A 96 6.73 -1.52 -10.60
C PRO A 96 7.81 -2.53 -10.99
N GLU A 97 7.40 -3.78 -11.19
CA GLU A 97 8.17 -4.79 -11.90
C GLU A 97 7.81 -4.68 -13.39
N TYR A 98 8.52 -3.82 -14.12
CA TYR A 98 8.26 -3.59 -15.54
C TYR A 98 8.56 -4.83 -16.39
N PRO A 99 7.69 -5.19 -17.34
CA PRO A 99 8.01 -6.20 -18.34
C PRO A 99 9.18 -5.78 -19.22
N HIS A 100 9.87 -6.75 -19.83
CA HIS A 100 11.12 -6.51 -20.57
C HIS A 100 11.00 -5.55 -21.78
N TRP A 101 9.79 -5.33 -22.29
CA TRP A 101 9.51 -4.40 -23.40
C TRP A 101 9.13 -2.99 -22.96
N GLU A 102 8.81 -2.76 -21.68
CA GLU A 102 8.50 -1.43 -21.16
C GLU A 102 9.77 -0.83 -20.54
N PRO A 103 10.12 0.44 -20.86
CA PRO A 103 11.23 1.11 -20.21
C PRO A 103 11.01 1.22 -18.70
N ASP A 104 12.03 0.89 -17.91
CA ASP A 104 12.00 1.12 -16.47
C ASP A 104 12.02 2.62 -16.19
N ARG A 105 10.95 3.12 -15.57
CA ARG A 105 10.80 4.53 -15.17
C ARG A 105 11.08 4.76 -13.68
N GLY A 106 11.50 3.72 -12.97
CA GLY A 106 11.70 3.73 -11.53
C GLY A 106 10.39 3.79 -10.75
N ALA A 107 10.49 4.32 -9.53
CA ALA A 107 9.38 4.47 -8.60
C ALA A 107 8.39 5.55 -9.07
N LEU A 108 7.12 5.34 -8.74
CA LEU A 108 5.99 6.20 -9.12
C LEU A 108 5.22 6.65 -7.88
N ASP A 109 4.91 7.94 -7.79
CA ASP A 109 4.03 8.49 -6.76
C ASP A 109 2.56 8.23 -7.13
N THR A 110 2.13 6.98 -6.96
CA THR A 110 0.79 6.52 -7.30
C THR A 110 0.29 5.48 -6.31
N HIS A 111 -1.02 5.46 -6.12
CA HIS A 111 -1.75 4.44 -5.35
C HIS A 111 -2.53 3.48 -6.25
N TYR A 112 -2.31 3.56 -7.57
CA TYR A 112 -2.83 2.65 -8.58
C TYR A 112 -1.74 1.71 -9.08
N LEU A 113 -1.88 0.43 -8.78
CA LEU A 113 -0.88 -0.62 -9.03
C LEU A 113 -1.25 -1.36 -10.32
N GLY A 114 -1.00 -0.73 -11.47
CA GLY A 114 -1.31 -1.27 -12.80
C GLY A 114 -0.39 -2.38 -13.29
N PHE A 115 0.81 -2.47 -12.70
CA PHE A 115 1.80 -3.51 -12.96
C PHE A 115 1.92 -4.44 -11.76
N ASN A 116 2.54 -5.60 -11.96
CA ASN A 116 3.16 -6.29 -10.82
C ASN A 116 4.17 -5.35 -10.17
N GLY A 117 4.41 -5.52 -8.88
CA GLY A 117 5.35 -4.68 -8.14
C GLY A 117 4.86 -4.38 -6.74
N THR A 118 5.59 -3.53 -6.03
CA THR A 118 5.35 -3.27 -4.61
C THR A 118 5.14 -1.79 -4.37
N TRP A 119 3.98 -1.43 -3.82
CA TRP A 119 3.76 -0.14 -3.21
C TRP A 119 4.22 -0.17 -1.76
N ARG A 120 4.91 0.88 -1.29
CA ARG A 120 5.46 0.96 0.07
C ARG A 120 5.19 2.33 0.69
N LEU A 121 4.79 2.31 1.95
CA LEU A 121 4.72 3.45 2.85
C LEU A 121 5.50 3.12 4.11
N THR A 122 6.47 3.95 4.47
CA THR A 122 7.23 3.80 5.71
C THR A 122 6.74 4.80 6.75
N ILE A 123 6.42 4.32 7.94
CA ILE A 123 5.97 5.13 9.08
C ILE A 123 6.93 4.98 10.26
N THR A 124 7.05 6.02 11.10
CA THR A 124 7.81 5.95 12.36
C THR A 124 6.89 5.68 13.55
N ILE A 125 7.39 4.97 14.55
CA ILE A 125 6.64 4.61 15.75
C ILE A 125 7.11 5.43 16.95
N PRO A 126 6.21 6.08 17.72
CA PRO A 126 4.75 6.00 17.63
C PRO A 126 4.20 6.69 16.39
N ALA A 127 3.21 6.06 15.74
CA ALA A 127 2.63 6.57 14.48
C ALA A 127 2.06 7.99 14.59
N TYR A 128 1.73 8.45 15.80
CA TYR A 128 1.26 9.82 16.04
C TYR A 128 2.28 10.88 15.65
N THR A 129 3.57 10.65 15.91
CA THR A 129 4.65 11.57 15.52
C THR A 129 4.72 11.70 14.00
N TRP A 130 4.67 10.57 13.30
CA TRP A 130 4.62 10.52 11.84
C TRP A 130 3.37 11.23 11.28
N MET A 131 2.19 10.98 11.86
CA MET A 131 0.94 11.62 11.44
C MET A 131 1.02 13.14 11.61
N HIS A 132 1.55 13.65 12.72
CA HIS A 132 1.68 15.11 12.94
C HIS A 132 2.54 15.80 11.89
N GLN A 133 3.65 15.18 11.51
CA GLN A 133 4.57 15.70 10.50
C GLN A 133 3.89 15.82 9.13
N ILE A 134 3.15 14.79 8.72
CA ILE A 134 2.45 14.78 7.42
C ILE A 134 1.22 15.69 7.43
N LEU A 135 0.49 15.70 8.54
CA LEU A 135 -0.76 16.44 8.63
C LEU A 135 -0.54 17.94 8.83
N GLY A 136 0.68 18.37 9.19
CA GLY A 136 1.03 19.76 9.46
C GLY A 136 0.39 20.29 10.75
N LEU A 137 0.20 19.42 11.75
CA LEU A 137 -0.56 19.74 12.97
C LEU A 137 0.25 20.49 14.04
N GLY A 138 1.45 20.99 13.69
CA GLY A 138 2.36 21.66 14.61
C GLY A 138 3.36 20.70 15.27
N TRP A 139 4.10 21.19 16.26
CA TRP A 139 5.11 20.41 16.98
C TRP A 139 4.48 19.61 18.11
N ILE A 140 4.81 18.32 18.18
CA ILE A 140 4.67 17.54 19.41
C ILE A 140 5.98 17.78 20.17
N TYR A 141 5.91 18.30 21.40
CA TYR A 141 7.07 18.34 22.29
C TYR A 141 7.42 16.91 22.73
N ASP A 142 8.70 16.56 22.67
CA ASP A 142 9.26 15.26 23.09
C ASP A 142 8.94 14.91 24.54
#